data_AF-A0A6A6EUR2-F1
#
_entry.id   AF-A0A6A6EUR2-F1
#
_cell.length_a   1.000
_cell.length_b   1.000
_cell.length_c   1.000
_cell.angle_alpha   90.00
_cell.angle_beta   90.00
_cell.angle_gamma   90.00
#
_symmetry.space_group_name_H-M   'P 1'
#
loop_
_entity.id
_entity.type
_entity.pdbx_description
1 polymer ?
#
loop_
_entity_poly.entity_id
_entity_poly.type
_entity_poly.pdbx_seq_one_letter_code
_entity_poly.pdbx_strand_id
1 'polypeptide(L)'
;KTWTNGGSFWLQDFLPSAVPNARIFTYGYNSAIAFSGSAARLDDYAKCILERLIAKRRTFSAEEKRPIIFICHSLGGTVFK
;
A
#
# COMPACT_ATOMS: atom_id res chain seq x y z
N LYS A 1 -12.18 -6.70 8.80
CA LYS A 1 -10.81 -6.27 8.40
C LYS A 1 -10.17 -7.43 7.64
N THR A 2 -9.93 -7.31 6.35
CA THR A 2 -9.50 -8.47 5.50
C THR A 2 -8.08 -8.94 5.79
N TRP A 3 -7.25 -8.10 6.40
CA TRP A 3 -5.87 -8.43 6.76
C TRP A 3 -5.70 -8.90 8.21
N THR A 4 -6.79 -8.95 8.98
CA THR A 4 -6.73 -9.28 10.41
C THR A 4 -7.40 -10.62 10.64
N ASN A 5 -6.72 -11.52 11.36
CA ASN A 5 -7.28 -12.78 11.82
C ASN A 5 -7.05 -12.91 13.32
N GLY A 6 -8.10 -13.25 14.10
CA GLY A 6 -7.98 -13.42 15.55
C GLY A 6 -7.44 -12.20 16.30
N GLY A 7 -7.61 -10.99 15.77
CA GLY A 7 -7.05 -9.76 16.32
C GLY A 7 -5.64 -9.41 15.84
N SER A 8 -4.92 -10.35 15.23
CA SER A 8 -3.58 -10.13 14.69
C SER A 8 -3.62 -9.60 13.26
N PHE A 9 -2.83 -8.57 12.99
CA PHE A 9 -2.59 -8.01 11.66
C PHE A 9 -1.20 -8.42 11.18
N TRP A 10 -1.15 -9.41 10.29
CA TRP A 10 0.10 -10.11 9.97
C TRP A 10 1.21 -9.22 9.40
N LEU A 11 0.86 -8.17 8.64
CA LEU A 11 1.84 -7.22 8.09
C LEU A 11 2.58 -6.48 9.20
N GLN A 12 1.95 -6.25 10.34
CA GLN A 12 2.57 -5.56 11.48
C GLN A 12 3.10 -6.55 12.51
N ASP A 13 2.36 -7.61 12.80
CA ASP A 13 2.65 -8.48 13.94
C ASP A 13 3.65 -9.60 13.61
N PHE A 14 3.70 -10.06 12.36
CA PHE A 14 4.50 -11.22 11.97
C PHE A 14 5.57 -10.87 10.92
N LEU A 15 5.24 -10.07 9.92
CA LEU A 15 6.15 -9.76 8.82
C LEU A 15 7.49 -9.11 9.25
N PRO A 16 7.54 -8.20 10.26
CA PRO A 16 8.83 -7.65 10.70
C PRO A 16 9.80 -8.72 11.20
N SER A 17 9.29 -9.80 11.81
CA SER A 17 10.13 -10.90 12.31
C SER A 17 10.71 -11.75 11.18
N ALA A 18 9.94 -11.95 10.10
CA ALA A 18 10.35 -12.73 8.94
C ALA A 18 11.29 -11.95 8.00
N VAL A 19 11.14 -10.62 7.93
CA VAL A 19 11.96 -9.75 7.07
C VAL A 19 12.44 -8.52 7.85
N PRO A 20 13.44 -8.67 8.74
CA PRO A 20 13.83 -7.64 9.73
C PRO A 20 14.29 -6.31 9.14
N ASN A 21 14.82 -6.33 7.91
CA ASN A 21 15.32 -5.14 7.22
C ASN A 21 14.26 -4.46 6.34
N ALA A 22 13.05 -5.02 6.26
CA ALA A 22 11.96 -4.45 5.50
C ALA A 22 11.31 -3.28 6.25
N ARG A 23 11.00 -2.22 5.50
CA ARG A 23 10.12 -1.16 5.97
C ARG A 23 8.71 -1.49 5.51
N ILE A 24 7.80 -1.60 6.46
CA ILE A 24 6.41 -1.97 6.19
C ILE A 24 5.57 -0.70 6.18
N PHE A 25 4.87 -0.47 5.08
CA PHE A 25 3.94 0.64 4.91
C PHE A 25 2.57 0.10 4.57
N THR A 26 1.53 0.73 5.11
CA THR A 26 0.15 0.46 4.77
C THR A 26 -0.46 1.71 4.15
N TYR A 27 -1.23 1.54 3.08
CA TYR A 27 -2.04 2.60 2.49
C TYR A 27 -3.51 2.18 2.49
N GLY A 28 -4.36 3.05 3.01
CA GLY A 28 -5.81 2.87 3.02
C GLY A 28 -6.49 3.95 2.21
N TYR A 29 -7.56 3.59 1.52
CA TYR A 29 -8.45 4.49 0.78
C TYR A 29 -9.89 4.03 0.94
N ASN A 30 -10.85 4.91 0.63
CA ASN A 30 -12.26 4.55 0.70
C ASN A 30 -12.63 3.66 -0.49
N SER A 31 -12.61 2.35 -0.27
CA SER A 31 -12.89 1.35 -1.31
C SER A 31 -14.34 1.35 -1.78
N ALA A 32 -15.30 1.79 -0.96
CA ALA A 32 -16.70 1.91 -1.38
C ALA A 32 -16.85 3.00 -2.45
N ILE A 33 -16.21 4.16 -2.24
CA ILE A 33 -16.22 5.27 -3.22
C ILE A 33 -15.43 4.89 -4.48
N ALA A 34 -14.34 4.15 -4.32
CA ALA A 34 -13.56 3.67 -5.45
C ALA A 34 -14.31 2.62 -6.29
N PHE A 35 -15.13 1.78 -5.65
CA PHE A 35 -15.93 0.75 -6.32
C PHE A 35 -17.18 1.33 -7.01
N SER A 36 -17.84 2.30 -6.38
CA SER A 36 -19.04 2.95 -6.94
C SER A 36 -18.71 4.14 -7.85
N GLY A 37 -17.43 4.49 -8.00
CA GLY A 37 -16.95 5.64 -8.76
C GLY A 37 -16.70 5.34 -10.24
N SER A 38 -16.59 6.38 -11.06
CA SER A 38 -16.13 6.25 -12.44
C SER A 38 -14.62 5.94 -12.51
N ALA A 39 -14.14 5.50 -13.67
CA ALA A 39 -12.71 5.25 -13.93
C ALA A 39 -11.80 6.43 -13.52
N ALA A 40 -12.25 7.67 -13.73
CA ALA A 40 -11.52 8.87 -13.32
C ALA A 40 -11.20 8.90 -11.80
N ARG A 41 -12.08 8.37 -10.95
CA ARG A 41 -11.83 8.31 -9.50
C ARG A 41 -10.82 7.23 -9.13
N LEU A 42 -10.76 6.13 -9.87
CA LEU A 42 -9.72 5.11 -9.69
C LEU A 42 -8.35 5.68 -10.04
N ASP A 43 -8.26 6.45 -11.13
CA ASP A 43 -7.03 7.13 -11.54
C ASP A 43 -6.55 8.12 -10.47
N ASP A 44 -7.47 8.83 -9.82
CA ASP A 44 -7.12 9.77 -8.74
C ASP A 44 -6.55 9.02 -7.52
N TYR A 45 -7.12 7.87 -7.14
CA TYR A 45 -6.55 7.04 -6.07
C TYR A 45 -5.16 6.50 -6.45
N ALA A 46 -4.97 6.07 -7.69
CA ALA A 46 -3.69 5.58 -8.20
C ALA A 46 -2.62 6.69 -8.15
N LYS A 47 -2.94 7.89 -8.64
CA LYS A 47 -2.07 9.07 -8.59
C LYS A 47 -1.71 9.45 -7.16
N CYS A 48 -2.70 9.48 -6.26
CA CYS A 48 -2.46 9.79 -4.85
C CYS A 48 -1.48 8.80 -4.20
N ILE A 49 -1.57 7.50 -4.50
CA ILE A 49 -0.63 6.49 -3.99
C ILE A 49 0.77 6.76 -4.55
N LEU A 50 0.88 6.97 -5.86
CA LEU A 50 2.15 7.22 -6.53
C LEU A 50 2.86 8.46 -5.98
N GLU A 51 2.15 9.58 -5.87
CA GLU A 51 2.69 10.84 -5.36
C GLU A 51 3.19 10.69 -3.92
N ARG A 52 2.42 10.02 -3.06
CA ARG A 52 2.80 9.77 -1.66
C ARG A 52 4.00 8.85 -1.56
N LEU A 53 4.11 7.84 -2.42
CA LEU A 53 5.25 6.95 -2.47
C LEU A 53 6.52 7.69 -2.93
N ILE A 54 6.41 8.52 -3.97
CA ILE A 54 7.52 9.35 -4.47
C ILE A 54 7.98 10.32 -3.38
N ALA A 55 7.04 11.02 -2.74
CA ALA A 55 7.35 11.93 -1.64
C ALA A 55 8.06 11.19 -0.50
N LYS A 56 7.59 9.99 -0.14
CA LYS A 56 8.22 9.19 0.92
C LYS A 56 9.63 8.75 0.52
N ARG A 57 9.84 8.29 -0.71
CA ARG A 57 11.17 7.89 -1.20
C ARG A 57 12.20 9.02 -1.16
N ARG A 58 11.79 10.24 -1.48
CA ARG A 58 12.67 11.43 -1.44
C ARG A 58 13.17 11.75 -0.04
N THR A 59 12.48 11.31 1.02
CA THR A 59 12.91 11.56 2.41
C THR A 59 14.10 10.70 2.84
N PHE A 60 14.53 9.72 2.04
CA PHE A 60 15.63 8.83 2.37
C PHE A 60 16.62 8.72 1.21
N SER A 61 17.79 9.33 1.37
CA SER A 61 18.86 9.39 0.36
C SER A 61 19.40 8.02 -0.10
N ALA A 62 19.17 6.94 0.66
CA ALA A 62 19.56 5.57 0.30
C ALA A 62 18.45 4.74 -0.39
N GLU A 63 17.25 5.30 -0.62
CA GLU A 63 16.07 4.52 -1.04
C GLU A 63 15.92 4.27 -2.54
N GLU A 64 16.66 4.95 -3.41
CA GLU A 64 16.59 4.70 -4.86
C GLU A 64 16.87 3.23 -5.21
N LYS A 65 17.82 2.61 -4.50
CA LYS A 65 18.25 1.22 -4.74
C LYS A 65 17.47 0.18 -3.93
N ARG A 66 16.62 0.61 -2.99
CA ARG A 66 15.88 -0.33 -2.14
C ARG A 66 14.70 -0.93 -2.92
N PRO A 67 14.60 -2.27 -3.05
CA PRO A 67 13.47 -2.89 -3.74
C PRO A 67 12.16 -2.59 -3.02
N ILE A 68 11.08 -2.42 -3.79
CA ILE A 68 9.71 -2.29 -3.28
C ILE A 68 8.91 -3.52 -3.69
N ILE A 69 8.17 -4.07 -2.73
CA ILE A 69 7.20 -5.14 -2.96
C ILE A 69 5.82 -4.57 -2.63
N PHE A 70 4.89 -4.69 -3.57
CA PHE A 70 3.51 -4.29 -3.38
C PHE A 70 2.65 -5.50 -3.06
N ILE A 71 1.85 -5.40 -2.00
CA ILE A 71 0.88 -6.43 -1.63
C ILE A 71 -0.50 -5.80 -1.72
N CYS A 72 -1.21 -6.14 -2.78
CA CYS A 72 -2.53 -5.60 -3.08
C CYS A 72 -3.60 -6.67 -2.81
N HIS A 73 -4.78 -6.23 -2.35
CA HIS A 73 -5.91 -7.12 -2.07
C HIS A 73 -7.19 -6.56 -2.69
N SER A 74 -7.95 -7.42 -3.37
CA SER A 74 -9.23 -7.08 -4.00
C SER A 74 -9.09 -5.83 -4.90
N LEU A 75 -9.91 -4.80 -4.71
CA LEU A 75 -9.88 -3.55 -5.48
C LEU A 75 -8.52 -2.86 -5.46
N GLY A 76 -7.70 -3.07 -4.43
CA GLY A 76 -6.35 -2.51 -4.37
C GLY A 76 -5.46 -2.98 -5.51
N GLY A 77 -5.74 -4.16 -6.09
CA GLY A 77 -5.02 -4.64 -7.28
C GLY A 77 -5.34 -3.81 -8.52
N THR A 78 -6.60 -3.40 -8.70
CA THR A 78 -7.03 -2.55 -9.82
C THR A 78 -6.46 -1.16 -9.71
N VAL A 79 -6.44 -0.57 -8.51
CA VAL A 79 -5.88 0.78 -8.28
C VAL A 79 -4.37 0.81 -8.55
N PHE A 80 -3.67 -0.32 -8.44
CA PHE A 80 -2.23 -0.40 -8.63
C PHE A 80 -1.79 -0.76 -10.06
N LYS A 81 -2.68 -1.33 -10.88
CA LYS A 81 -2.38 -1.83 -12.22
C LYS A 81 -2.14 -0.69 -13.22
#